data_AF-X1MCJ5-F1
#
_entry.id   AF-X1MCJ5-F1
#
_cell.length_a   1.000
_cell.length_b   1.000
_cell.length_c   1.000
_cell.angle_alpha   90.00
_cell.angle_beta   90.00
_cell.angle_gamma   90.00
#
_symmetry.space_group_name_H-M   'P 1'
#
loop_
_entity.id
_entity.type
_entity.pdbx_description
1 polymer ?
#
loop_
_entity_poly.entity_id
_entity_poly.type
_entity_poly.pdbx_seq_one_letter_code
_entity_poly.pdbx_strand_id
1 'polypeptide(L)'
;MFVDADGFDNIAGTADDNLRLSWDSPCIDAGDNNSVPGSITTDLDGHLRIIDGDCNDTEVVDMGAYEFNYAYMGDFDYDCEVNFGDFAILGLTWLLEQGQPGYNPVCDIALPADSFIDEKDLKIFTDNWLVGM
;
A
#
# COMPACT_ATOMS: atom_id res chain seq x y z
N MET A 1 0.60 -8.63 9.84
CA MET A 1 1.17 -7.73 10.85
C MET A 1 0.96 -6.31 10.34
N PHE A 2 1.40 -5.30 11.08
CA PHE A 2 1.39 -3.92 10.60
C PHE A 2 2.74 -3.56 10.00
N VAL A 3 2.74 -2.53 9.15
CA VAL A 3 3.97 -1.99 8.55
C VAL A 3 4.92 -1.48 9.62
N ASP A 4 4.43 -0.65 10.55
CA ASP A 4 5.19 -0.15 11.69
C ASP A 4 4.21 0.24 12.81
N ALA A 5 3.99 -0.64 13.79
CA ALA A 5 2.90 -0.51 14.75
C ALA A 5 3.13 0.56 15.84
N ASP A 6 4.38 1.00 16.02
CA ASP A 6 4.81 1.93 17.06
C ASP A 6 5.61 3.12 16.51
N GLY A 7 5.69 3.25 15.19
CA GLY A 7 6.19 4.44 14.52
C GLY A 7 7.68 4.74 14.77
N PHE A 8 8.11 5.95 14.40
CA PHE A 8 9.52 6.34 14.53
C PHE A 8 9.96 6.47 15.98
N ASP A 9 9.04 6.84 16.88
CA ASP A 9 9.36 6.99 18.29
C ASP A 9 9.37 5.67 19.08
N ASN A 10 8.95 4.55 18.45
CA ASN A 10 8.79 3.23 19.06
C ASN A 10 7.84 3.25 20.28
N ILE A 11 6.79 4.09 20.22
CA ILE A 11 5.76 4.20 21.25
C ILE A 11 4.39 4.06 20.59
N ALA A 12 3.78 2.88 20.72
CA ALA A 12 2.43 2.66 20.21
C ALA A 12 1.39 3.64 20.79
N GLY A 13 0.45 4.05 19.94
CA GLY A 13 -0.67 4.94 20.25
C GLY A 13 -0.37 6.42 20.01
N THR A 14 0.67 6.73 19.24
CA THR A 14 1.06 8.09 18.85
C THR A 14 0.60 8.40 17.42
N ALA A 15 0.85 9.62 16.96
CA ALA A 15 0.41 10.05 15.64
C ALA A 15 1.26 9.48 14.48
N ASP A 16 2.42 8.90 14.80
CA ASP A 16 3.36 8.31 13.85
C ASP A 16 3.22 6.79 13.69
N ASP A 17 2.29 6.14 14.40
CA ASP A 17 1.91 4.74 14.16
C ASP A 17 1.50 4.51 12.70
N ASN A 18 1.99 3.44 12.09
CA ASN A 18 1.57 2.97 10.77
C ASN A 18 0.86 1.61 10.86
N LEU A 19 -0.45 1.69 11.13
CA LEU A 19 -1.35 0.55 11.29
C LEU A 19 -1.84 -0.04 9.95
N ARG A 20 -1.23 0.33 8.82
CA ARG A 20 -1.45 -0.36 7.54
C ARG A 20 -0.95 -1.78 7.62
N LEU A 21 -1.59 -2.68 6.89
CA LEU A 21 -1.19 -4.09 6.87
C LEU A 21 0.12 -4.27 6.10
N SER A 22 0.98 -5.15 6.62
CA SER A 22 2.10 -5.71 5.86
C SER A 22 1.60 -6.77 4.88
N TRP A 23 2.34 -7.03 3.80
CA TRP A 23 1.96 -8.02 2.78
C TRP A 23 1.78 -9.46 3.30
N ASP A 24 2.47 -9.81 4.38
CA ASP A 24 2.40 -11.11 5.03
C ASP A 24 1.33 -11.16 6.14
N SER A 25 0.44 -10.17 6.17
CA SER A 25 -0.52 -10.05 7.25
C SER A 25 -1.64 -11.07 7.17
N PRO A 26 -1.93 -11.80 8.26
CA PRO A 26 -3.07 -12.72 8.30
C PRO A 26 -4.41 -11.98 8.40
N CYS A 27 -4.38 -10.65 8.40
CA CYS A 27 -5.57 -9.79 8.39
C CYS A 27 -6.01 -9.41 6.98
N ILE A 28 -5.19 -9.70 5.95
CA ILE A 28 -5.55 -9.51 4.55
C ILE A 28 -6.65 -10.51 4.20
N ASP A 29 -7.72 -10.04 3.57
CA ASP A 29 -8.88 -10.80 3.11
C ASP A 29 -9.50 -11.71 4.20
N ALA A 30 -9.38 -11.28 5.46
CA ALA A 30 -9.74 -12.08 6.62
C ALA A 30 -11.07 -11.68 7.27
N GLY A 31 -11.72 -10.63 6.75
CA GLY A 31 -12.96 -10.08 7.30
C GLY A 31 -14.24 -10.68 6.72
N ASP A 32 -15.36 -10.07 7.09
CA ASP A 32 -16.69 -10.43 6.58
C ASP A 32 -17.32 -9.21 5.91
N ASN A 33 -17.51 -9.30 4.59
CA ASN A 33 -18.10 -8.24 3.77
C ASN A 33 -19.50 -7.82 4.27
N ASN A 34 -20.25 -8.72 4.91
CA ASN A 34 -21.58 -8.41 5.46
C ASN A 34 -21.52 -7.54 6.72
N SER A 35 -20.36 -7.48 7.36
CA SER A 35 -20.13 -6.68 8.56
C SER A 35 -19.71 -5.24 8.22
N VAL A 36 -19.43 -4.93 6.95
CA VAL A 36 -19.14 -3.57 6.48
C VAL A 36 -20.46 -2.79 6.31
N PRO A 37 -20.70 -1.70 7.08
CA PRO A 37 -21.90 -0.90 6.89
C PRO A 37 -21.88 -0.27 5.50
N GLY A 38 -22.98 -0.36 4.74
CA GLY A 38 -23.03 0.14 3.36
C GLY A 38 -22.83 1.66 3.17
N SER A 39 -22.77 2.43 4.27
CA SER A 39 -22.38 3.85 4.25
C SER A 39 -20.86 4.07 4.27
N ILE A 40 -20.07 3.03 4.56
CA ILE A 40 -18.62 3.05 4.61
C ILE A 40 -18.12 2.35 3.36
N THR A 41 -17.74 3.13 2.36
CA THR A 41 -17.29 2.62 1.06
C THR A 41 -15.78 2.63 0.91
N THR A 42 -15.07 3.42 1.72
CA THR A 42 -13.60 3.51 1.70
C THR A 42 -12.99 3.39 3.09
N ASP A 43 -11.71 3.01 3.13
CA ASP A 43 -10.86 3.03 4.32
C ASP A 43 -10.38 4.46 4.65
N LEU A 44 -9.44 4.58 5.59
CA LEU A 44 -8.89 5.88 6.00
C LEU A 44 -7.92 6.51 4.98
N ASP A 45 -7.41 5.72 4.02
CA ASP A 45 -6.59 6.22 2.90
C ASP A 45 -7.41 6.50 1.64
N GLY A 46 -8.70 6.16 1.65
CA GLY A 46 -9.61 6.35 0.53
C GLY A 46 -9.68 5.17 -0.43
N HIS A 47 -9.05 4.03 -0.12
CA HIS A 47 -9.21 2.79 -0.86
C HIS A 47 -10.58 2.18 -0.61
N LEU A 48 -11.14 1.46 -1.58
CA LEU A 48 -12.41 0.75 -1.39
C LEU A 48 -12.29 -0.26 -0.23
N ARG A 49 -13.32 -0.38 0.61
CA ARG A 49 -13.33 -1.30 1.76
C ARG A 49 -13.38 -2.79 1.41
N ILE A 50 -13.70 -3.12 0.17
CA ILE A 50 -13.85 -4.49 -0.30
C ILE A 50 -13.07 -4.53 -1.60
N ILE A 51 -11.87 -5.10 -1.54
CA ILE A 51 -10.91 -5.23 -2.65
C ILE A 51 -10.31 -6.63 -2.57
N ASP A 52 -9.66 -7.08 -3.65
CA ASP A 52 -8.84 -8.29 -3.63
C ASP A 52 -7.45 -7.92 -3.11
N GLY A 53 -7.15 -8.29 -1.86
CA GLY A 53 -5.93 -7.93 -1.16
C GLY A 53 -4.82 -8.97 -1.26
N ASP A 54 -5.13 -10.21 -1.69
CA ASP A 54 -4.19 -11.31 -1.85
C ASP A 54 -4.06 -11.83 -3.30
N CYS A 55 -4.71 -11.14 -4.25
CA CYS A 55 -4.68 -11.41 -5.69
C CYS A 55 -5.19 -12.80 -6.06
N ASN A 56 -6.22 -13.29 -5.35
CA ASN A 56 -6.84 -14.58 -5.60
C ASN A 56 -8.16 -14.50 -6.41
N ASP A 57 -8.47 -13.33 -6.98
CA ASP A 57 -9.72 -12.97 -7.65
C ASP A 57 -10.95 -12.94 -6.72
N THR A 58 -10.76 -12.80 -5.41
CA THR A 58 -11.84 -12.72 -4.41
C THR A 58 -11.73 -11.45 -3.57
N GLU A 59 -12.67 -10.54 -3.75
CA GLU A 59 -12.71 -9.32 -2.95
C GLU A 59 -13.24 -9.60 -1.53
N VAL A 60 -12.40 -9.42 -0.52
CA VAL A 60 -12.77 -9.54 0.89
C VAL A 60 -12.26 -8.31 1.66
N VAL A 61 -13.03 -7.88 2.65
CA VAL A 61 -12.60 -6.79 3.53
C VAL A 61 -11.47 -7.25 4.43
N ASP A 62 -10.47 -6.40 4.60
CA ASP A 62 -9.40 -6.60 5.55
C ASP A 62 -9.84 -6.34 6.99
N MET A 63 -9.17 -7.02 7.91
CA MET A 63 -9.38 -6.77 9.34
C MET A 63 -8.61 -5.52 9.77
N GLY A 64 -9.31 -4.39 9.86
CA GLY A 64 -8.73 -3.15 10.38
C GLY A 64 -9.45 -1.89 9.93
N ALA A 65 -8.72 -0.77 10.08
CA ALA A 65 -9.14 0.55 9.61
C ALA A 65 -8.61 0.87 8.20
N TYR A 66 -7.67 0.07 7.70
CA TYR A 66 -6.97 0.21 6.43
C TYR A 66 -7.08 -1.11 5.68
N GLU A 67 -7.22 -1.02 4.36
CA GLU A 67 -7.08 -2.17 3.46
C GLU A 67 -5.64 -2.21 2.93
N PHE A 68 -5.16 -3.40 2.61
CA PHE A 68 -3.87 -3.63 2.00
C PHE A 68 -3.93 -3.24 0.52
N ASN A 69 -2.97 -2.42 0.09
CA ASN A 69 -2.83 -2.02 -1.30
C ASN A 69 -1.51 -2.56 -1.86
N TYR A 70 -1.60 -3.30 -2.95
CA TYR A 70 -0.46 -3.85 -3.69
C TYR A 70 0.55 -2.80 -4.18
N ALA A 71 0.10 -1.56 -4.38
CA ALA A 71 0.99 -0.44 -4.64
C ALA A 71 2.06 -0.27 -3.56
N TYR A 72 1.78 -0.59 -2.28
CA TYR A 72 2.78 -0.51 -1.20
C TYR A 72 3.93 -1.50 -1.36
N MET A 73 3.76 -2.56 -2.14
CA MET A 73 4.84 -3.47 -2.52
C MET A 73 5.53 -3.06 -3.82
N GLY A 74 5.01 -2.07 -4.52
CA GLY A 74 5.53 -1.62 -5.81
C GLY A 74 4.82 -2.22 -7.02
N ASP A 75 3.66 -2.86 -6.86
CA ASP A 75 2.77 -3.20 -8.00
C ASP A 75 1.92 -1.96 -8.32
N PHE A 76 2.34 -1.20 -9.32
CA PHE A 76 1.79 0.09 -9.69
C PHE A 76 0.79 0.01 -10.86
N ASP A 77 0.78 -1.07 -11.63
CA ASP A 77 -0.25 -1.33 -12.64
C ASP A 77 -1.37 -2.28 -12.18
N TYR A 78 -1.27 -2.79 -10.95
CA TYR A 78 -2.25 -3.66 -10.30
C TYR A 78 -2.43 -4.97 -11.08
N ASP A 79 -1.33 -5.52 -11.63
CA ASP A 79 -1.31 -6.80 -12.30
C ASP A 79 -0.97 -7.98 -11.39
N CYS A 80 -0.85 -7.72 -10.08
CA CYS A 80 -0.52 -8.67 -9.02
C CYS A 80 0.93 -9.17 -9.03
N GLU A 81 1.79 -8.58 -9.84
CA GLU A 81 3.21 -8.88 -9.89
C GLU A 81 4.02 -7.60 -9.65
N VAL A 82 5.19 -7.72 -9.02
CA VAL A 82 6.15 -6.61 -8.98
C VAL A 82 7.22 -6.87 -10.03
N ASN A 83 7.04 -6.29 -11.20
CA ASN A 83 7.83 -6.60 -12.39
C ASN A 83 8.26 -5.34 -13.17
N PHE A 84 8.69 -5.53 -14.41
CA PHE A 84 9.24 -4.44 -15.22
C PHE A 84 8.17 -3.42 -15.68
N GLY A 85 6.90 -3.80 -15.70
CA GLY A 85 5.75 -2.91 -15.91
C GLY A 85 5.72 -1.83 -14.85
N ASP A 86 5.82 -2.22 -13.59
CA ASP A 86 5.83 -1.30 -12.45
C ASP A 86 7.07 -0.44 -12.43
N PHE A 87 8.23 -1.02 -12.73
CA PHE A 87 9.46 -0.24 -12.82
C PHE A 87 9.35 0.87 -13.88
N ALA A 88 8.64 0.61 -14.98
CA ALA A 88 8.38 1.62 -15.99
C ALA A 88 7.50 2.75 -15.44
N ILE A 89 6.49 2.44 -14.61
CA ILE A 89 5.64 3.44 -13.95
C ILE A 89 6.45 4.28 -12.96
N LEU A 90 7.26 3.64 -12.12
CA LEU A 90 8.17 4.33 -11.20
C LEU A 90 9.13 5.26 -11.97
N GLY A 91 9.70 4.77 -13.07
CA GLY A 91 10.59 5.53 -13.93
C GLY A 91 9.95 6.75 -14.61
N LEU A 92 8.62 6.71 -14.87
CA LEU A 92 7.88 7.84 -15.45
C LEU A 92 7.69 9.00 -14.46
N THR A 93 7.76 8.72 -13.17
CA THR A 93 7.55 9.71 -12.10
C THR A 93 8.80 9.95 -11.23
N TRP A 94 9.93 9.41 -11.65
CA TRP A 94 11.20 9.44 -10.92
C TRP A 94 11.68 10.87 -10.63
N LEU A 95 12.08 11.13 -9.37
CA LEU A 95 12.55 12.43 -8.86
C LEU A 95 11.52 13.56 -8.98
N LEU A 96 10.23 13.21 -8.97
CA LEU A 96 9.15 14.19 -8.89
C LEU A 96 8.66 14.36 -7.45
N GLU A 97 8.33 15.60 -7.11
CA GLU A 97 7.74 15.97 -5.83
C GLU A 97 6.24 16.24 -5.95
N GLN A 98 5.50 16.08 -4.86
CA GLN A 98 4.08 16.36 -4.83
C GLN A 98 3.76 17.76 -5.37
N GLY A 99 2.87 17.82 -6.35
CA GLY A 99 2.46 19.06 -7.03
C GLY A 99 3.17 19.33 -8.35
N GLN A 100 4.22 18.57 -8.69
CA GLN A 100 4.82 18.63 -10.03
C GLN A 100 3.98 17.89 -11.07
N PRO A 101 3.92 18.37 -12.33
CA PRO A 101 3.26 17.65 -13.41
C PRO A 101 3.89 16.26 -13.62
N GLY A 102 3.08 15.21 -13.58
CA GLY A 102 3.55 13.83 -13.73
C GLY A 102 3.89 13.12 -12.42
N TYR A 103 3.80 13.80 -11.28
CA TYR A 103 3.87 13.15 -9.97
C TYR A 103 2.77 12.10 -9.84
N ASN A 104 3.14 10.86 -9.53
CA ASN A 104 2.22 9.79 -9.23
C ASN A 104 2.33 9.43 -7.73
N PRO A 105 1.34 9.80 -6.89
CA PRO A 105 1.38 9.52 -5.45
C PRO A 105 1.42 8.02 -5.12
N VAL A 106 1.00 7.16 -6.06
CA VAL A 106 1.02 5.70 -5.86
C VAL A 106 2.46 5.18 -5.79
N CYS A 107 3.43 5.91 -6.35
CA CYS A 107 4.85 5.54 -6.32
C CYS A 107 5.61 6.08 -5.10
N ASP A 108 5.00 6.93 -4.26
CA ASP A 108 5.57 7.48 -3.01
C ASP A 108 5.30 6.48 -1.88
N ILE A 109 6.02 5.36 -1.94
CA ILE A 109 5.81 4.19 -1.09
C ILE A 109 6.79 4.11 0.06
N ALA A 110 7.75 5.05 0.14
CA ALA A 110 8.64 5.21 1.28
C ALA A 110 7.88 5.12 2.60
N LEU A 111 8.56 4.60 3.63
CA LEU A 111 8.01 4.46 4.98
C LEU A 111 8.90 5.27 5.93
N PRO A 112 8.52 6.53 6.26
CA PRO A 112 7.26 7.18 5.92
C PRO A 112 7.28 7.75 4.50
N ALA A 113 6.09 7.95 3.93
CA ALA A 113 5.97 8.65 2.64
C ALA A 113 6.47 10.09 2.84
N ASP A 114 7.28 10.58 1.92
CA ASP A 114 7.92 11.89 2.05
C ASP A 114 7.59 12.87 0.92
N SER A 115 6.59 12.52 0.10
CA SER A 115 6.07 13.34 -1.00
C SER A 115 7.10 13.57 -2.11
N PHE A 116 8.10 12.68 -2.22
CA PHE A 116 9.16 12.77 -3.19
C PHE A 116 9.56 11.38 -3.70
N ILE A 117 9.46 11.15 -5.01
CA ILE A 117 9.80 9.84 -5.58
C ILE A 117 11.32 9.71 -5.72
N ASP A 118 11.98 8.96 -4.83
CA ASP A 118 13.44 8.81 -4.79
C ASP A 118 13.95 7.40 -4.46
N GLU A 119 15.22 7.31 -4.06
CA GLU A 119 15.84 6.02 -3.72
C GLU A 119 15.15 5.27 -2.58
N LYS A 120 14.38 5.94 -1.72
CA LYS A 120 13.65 5.31 -0.61
C LYS A 120 12.47 4.51 -1.14
N ASP A 121 11.76 5.05 -2.13
CA ASP A 121 10.68 4.32 -2.82
C ASP A 121 11.25 3.16 -3.62
N LEU A 122 12.32 3.44 -4.38
CA LEU A 122 13.01 2.40 -5.13
C LEU A 122 13.53 1.28 -4.23
N LYS A 123 13.94 1.59 -3.01
CA LYS A 123 14.35 0.57 -2.04
C LYS A 123 13.19 -0.38 -1.72
N ILE A 124 12.01 0.14 -1.41
CA ILE A 124 10.84 -0.70 -1.10
C ILE A 124 10.42 -1.51 -2.32
N PHE A 125 10.39 -0.86 -3.50
CA PHE A 125 10.15 -1.53 -4.76
C PHE A 125 11.11 -2.72 -4.97
N THR A 126 12.41 -2.50 -4.76
CA THR A 126 13.43 -3.53 -4.98
C THR A 126 13.46 -4.62 -3.90
N ASP A 127 13.05 -4.31 -2.66
CA ASP A 127 12.87 -5.30 -1.59
C ASP A 127 11.74 -6.30 -1.93
N ASN A 128 10.75 -5.86 -2.72
CA ASN A 128 9.60 -6.67 -3.17
C ASN A 128 9.72 -7.10 -4.64
N TRP A 129 10.89 -6.93 -5.26
CA TRP A 129 11.08 -7.27 -6.67
C TRP A 129 10.74 -8.74 -6.94
N LEU A 130 9.89 -8.97 -7.94
CA LEU A 130 9.39 -10.29 -8.36
C LEU A 130 8.49 -10.99 -7.34
N VAL A 131 7.89 -10.25 -6.41
CA VAL A 131 6.70 -10.73 -5.69
C VAL A 131 5.58 -10.99 -6.68
N GLY A 132 4.73 -11.99 -6.41
CA GLY A 132 3.61 -12.38 -7.27
C GLY A 132 3.95 -13.39 -8.37
N MET A 133 5.25 -13.61 -8.65
CA MET A 133 5.71 -14.63 -9.61
C MET A 133 5.66 -16.08 -9.12
#